data_AF-A0A8H4JIJ2-F1
#
_entry.id   AF-A0A8H4JIJ2-F1
#
_cell.length_a   1.000
_cell.length_b   1.000
_cell.length_c   1.000
_cell.angle_alpha   90.00
_cell.angle_beta   90.00
_cell.angle_gamma   90.00
#
_symmetry.space_group_name_H-M   'P 1'
#
loop_
_entity.id
_entity.type
_entity.pdbx_description
1 polymer ?
#
loop_
_entity_poly.entity_id
_entity_poly.type
_entity_poly.pdbx_seq_one_letter_code
_entity_poly.pdbx_strand_id
1 'polypeptide(L)'
;MLNIKLETVFIIDTVKAAQFPLQLWYRYSLKQLLEEFEIPYSHFHVAGNDAHLTLRALLMIAVREAEVHLAGKRLPDWVPVFKAVAQSPLPPRPPTKRELAAMAEAEADRQTTIKGGEP
;
A
#
# COMPACT_ATOMS: atom_id res chain seq x y z
N MET A 1 -4.60 14.19 -20.24
CA MET A 1 -5.85 14.08 -19.45
C MET A 1 -6.54 12.79 -19.91
N LEU A 2 -6.77 11.82 -19.02
CA LEU A 2 -7.42 10.56 -19.39
C LEU A 2 -8.92 10.83 -19.60
N ASN A 3 -9.41 10.71 -20.84
CA ASN A 3 -10.81 10.92 -21.18
C ASN A 3 -11.64 9.66 -20.86
N ILE A 4 -11.78 9.37 -19.57
CA ILE A 4 -12.53 8.22 -19.06
C ILE A 4 -13.85 8.73 -18.50
N LYS A 5 -14.98 8.20 -18.99
CA LYS A 5 -16.30 8.47 -18.44
C LYS A 5 -16.44 7.68 -17.14
N LEU A 6 -16.36 8.36 -16.00
CA LEU A 6 -16.48 7.74 -14.68
C LEU A 6 -17.96 7.62 -14.31
N GLU A 7 -18.57 6.48 -14.64
CA GLU A 7 -19.89 6.10 -14.13
C GLU A 7 -19.72 5.18 -12.92
N THR A 8 -20.08 5.68 -11.73
CA THR A 8 -19.94 4.91 -10.48
C THR A 8 -20.97 3.79 -10.45
N VAL A 9 -20.50 2.54 -10.41
CA VAL A 9 -21.38 1.37 -10.28
C VAL A 9 -21.73 1.09 -8.81
N PHE A 10 -20.72 1.17 -7.93
CA PHE A 10 -20.88 0.90 -6.50
C PHE A 10 -20.00 1.82 -5.65
N ILE A 11 -20.44 2.05 -4.41
CA ILE A 11 -19.65 2.69 -3.34
C ILE A 11 -19.50 1.68 -2.22
N ILE A 12 -18.25 1.35 -1.87
CA ILE A 12 -17.93 0.40 -0.81
C ILE A 12 -17.29 1.17 0.35
N ASP A 13 -17.99 1.19 1.49
CA ASP A 13 -17.41 1.61 2.76
C ASP A 13 -16.62 0.42 3.33
N THR A 14 -15.29 0.51 3.29
CA THR A 14 -14.39 -0.57 3.73
C THR A 14 -14.53 -0.88 5.21
N VAL A 15 -14.80 0.11 6.04
CA VAL A 15 -15.00 -0.07 7.48
C VAL A 15 -16.29 -0.85 7.76
N LYS A 16 -17.35 -0.58 7.00
CA LYS A 16 -18.58 -1.37 7.08
C LYS A 16 -18.39 -2.76 6.47
N ALA A 17 -17.74 -2.87 5.33
CA ALA A 17 -17.51 -4.14 4.63
C ALA A 17 -16.68 -5.12 5.46
N ALA A 18 -15.73 -4.64 6.26
CA ALA A 18 -14.89 -5.46 7.11
C ALA A 18 -15.64 -6.13 8.28
N GLN A 19 -16.82 -5.64 8.69
CA GLN A 19 -17.48 -6.12 9.89
C GLN A 19 -17.86 -7.61 9.83
N PHE A 20 -18.38 -8.07 8.69
CA PHE A 20 -18.80 -9.46 8.54
C PHE A 20 -17.61 -10.43 8.41
N PRO A 21 -16.63 -10.20 7.49
CA PRO A 21 -15.49 -11.10 7.34
C PRO A 21 -14.63 -11.22 8.60
N LEU A 22 -14.56 -10.16 9.42
CA LEU A 22 -13.80 -10.14 10.67
C LEU A 22 -14.66 -10.42 11.92
N GLN A 23 -15.97 -10.65 11.76
CA GLN A 23 -16.91 -10.88 12.87
C GLN A 23 -16.87 -9.79 13.96
N LEU A 24 -16.80 -8.52 13.54
CA LEU A 24 -16.61 -7.39 14.45
C LEU A 24 -17.94 -6.88 15.01
N TRP A 25 -17.97 -6.70 16.33
CA TRP A 25 -19.09 -6.08 17.05
C TRP A 25 -19.18 -4.56 16.87
N TYR A 26 -18.11 -3.92 16.40
CA TYR A 26 -18.07 -2.49 16.08
C TYR A 26 -17.21 -2.23 14.84
N ARG A 27 -17.31 -1.01 14.30
CA ARG A 27 -16.57 -0.58 13.11
C ARG A 27 -15.14 -0.18 13.45
N TYR A 28 -14.17 -0.88 12.87
CA TYR A 28 -12.75 -0.54 13.02
C TYR A 28 -12.41 0.75 12.25
N SER A 29 -11.55 1.58 12.83
CA SER A 29 -10.90 2.65 12.06
C SER A 29 -9.98 2.06 10.97
N LEU A 30 -9.61 2.86 9.97
CA LEU A 30 -8.64 2.43 8.96
C LEU A 30 -7.35 1.92 9.60
N LYS A 31 -6.83 2.61 10.63
CA LYS A 31 -5.65 2.16 11.37
C LYS A 31 -5.81 0.76 11.95
N GLN A 32 -6.93 0.49 12.62
CA GLN A 32 -7.20 -0.83 13.19
C GLN A 32 -7.31 -1.91 12.13
N LEU A 33 -7.91 -1.61 10.96
CA LEU A 33 -7.94 -2.55 9.84
C LEU A 33 -6.53 -2.87 9.30
N LEU A 34 -5.65 -1.87 9.20
CA LEU A 34 -4.29 -2.08 8.73
C LEU A 34 -3.49 -2.95 9.71
N GLU A 35 -3.68 -2.75 11.01
CA GLU A 35 -3.09 -3.58 12.05
C GLU A 35 -3.62 -5.02 12.01
N GLU A 36 -4.94 -5.20 11.93
CA GLU A 36 -5.59 -6.51 11.84
C GLU A 36 -5.14 -7.31 10.60
N PHE A 37 -4.96 -6.64 9.47
CA PHE A 37 -4.54 -7.28 8.22
C PHE A 37 -3.03 -7.32 7.99
N GLU A 38 -2.23 -6.89 8.97
CA GLU A 38 -0.76 -6.82 8.89
C GLU A 38 -0.28 -6.02 7.67
N ILE A 39 -0.99 -4.96 7.31
CA ILE A 39 -0.64 -4.09 6.17
C ILE A 39 0.39 -3.06 6.64
N PRO A 40 1.59 -3.00 6.04
CA PRO A 40 2.56 -1.96 6.36
C PRO A 40 2.03 -0.57 6.03
N TYR A 41 2.14 0.37 6.97
CA TYR A 41 1.68 1.74 6.78
C TYR A 41 2.61 2.77 7.44
N SER A 42 2.59 3.99 6.91
CA SER A 42 3.25 5.16 7.50
C SER A 42 2.49 6.42 7.09
N HIS A 43 2.67 7.52 7.82
CA HIS A 43 2.13 8.84 7.47
C HIS A 43 0.61 8.86 7.21
N PHE A 44 -0.18 8.66 8.26
CA PHE A 44 -1.62 8.95 8.24
C PHE A 44 -1.89 10.43 7.95
N HIS A 45 -3.10 10.72 7.46
CA HIS A 45 -3.63 12.08 7.22
C HIS A 45 -3.14 12.77 5.95
N VAL A 46 -2.54 12.01 5.03
CA VAL A 46 -2.33 12.44 3.65
C VAL A 46 -3.36 11.71 2.79
N ALA A 47 -4.30 12.44 2.19
CA ALA A 47 -5.44 11.85 1.48
C ALA A 47 -5.05 10.81 0.41
N GLY A 48 -3.91 11.04 -0.28
CA GLY A 48 -3.37 10.07 -1.23
C GLY A 48 -2.90 8.77 -0.59
N ASN A 49 -2.24 8.84 0.57
CA ASN A 49 -1.84 7.66 1.34
C ASN A 49 -3.07 6.94 1.88
N ASP A 50 -4.04 7.68 2.43
CA ASP A 50 -5.27 7.11 2.99
C ASP A 50 -6.06 6.36 1.91
N ALA A 51 -6.14 6.89 0.69
CA ALA A 51 -6.76 6.19 -0.44
C ALA A 51 -6.03 4.88 -0.80
N HIS A 52 -4.70 4.91 -0.85
CA HIS A 52 -3.89 3.72 -1.14
C HIS A 52 -4.00 2.66 -0.03
N LEU A 53 -3.95 3.07 1.24
CA LEU A 53 -4.15 2.19 2.39
C LEU A 53 -5.58 1.62 2.44
N THR A 54 -6.57 2.42 2.07
CA THR A 54 -7.97 1.96 1.94
C THR A 54 -8.11 0.88 0.87
N LEU A 55 -7.43 1.03 -0.28
CA LEU A 55 -7.41 0.00 -1.31
C LEU A 55 -6.76 -1.29 -0.80
N ARG A 56 -5.62 -1.21 -0.11
CA ARG A 56 -4.97 -2.38 0.49
C ARG A 56 -5.86 -3.09 1.50
N ALA A 57 -6.55 -2.34 2.35
CA ALA A 57 -7.53 -2.88 3.28
C ALA A 57 -8.69 -3.58 2.53
N LEU A 58 -9.21 -2.99 1.45
CA LEU A 58 -10.26 -3.61 0.63
C LEU A 58 -9.82 -4.95 0.04
N LEU A 59 -8.58 -5.06 -0.44
CA LEU A 59 -8.04 -6.33 -0.95
C LEU A 59 -8.02 -7.40 0.15
N MET A 60 -7.62 -7.05 1.37
CA MET A 60 -7.59 -7.99 2.50
C MET A 60 -8.98 -8.35 3.02
N ILE A 61 -9.96 -7.44 2.96
CA ILE A 61 -11.36 -7.75 3.22
C ILE A 61 -11.85 -8.83 2.25
N ALA A 62 -11.56 -8.70 0.96
CA ALA A 62 -11.93 -9.69 -0.05
C ALA A 62 -11.25 -11.05 0.17
N VAL A 63 -9.95 -11.04 0.53
CA VAL A 63 -9.21 -12.24 0.92
C VAL A 63 -9.89 -12.92 2.11
N ARG A 64 -10.17 -12.17 3.18
CA ARG A 64 -10.77 -12.70 4.39
C ARG A 64 -12.16 -13.29 4.15
N GLU A 65 -12.96 -12.60 3.34
CA GLU A 65 -14.29 -13.07 2.95
C GLU A 65 -14.22 -14.42 2.22
N ALA A 66 -13.28 -14.56 1.28
CA ALA A 66 -13.06 -15.82 0.57
C ALA A 66 -12.54 -16.93 1.51
N GLU A 67 -11.61 -16.63 2.40
CA GLU A 67 -11.09 -17.58 3.39
C GLU A 67 -12.21 -18.10 4.31
N VAL A 68 -13.11 -17.22 4.76
CA VAL A 68 -14.23 -17.59 5.64
C VAL A 68 -15.29 -18.38 4.89
N HIS A 69 -15.73 -17.93 3.72
CA HIS A 69 -16.84 -18.55 2.99
C HIS A 69 -16.46 -19.82 2.23
N LEU A 70 -15.20 -19.94 1.79
CA LEU A 70 -14.71 -21.06 1.00
C LEU A 70 -13.81 -21.99 1.82
N ALA A 71 -13.85 -21.90 3.15
CA ALA A 71 -13.13 -22.79 4.05
C ALA A 71 -13.36 -24.26 3.65
N GLY A 72 -12.27 -24.99 3.37
CA GLY A 72 -12.30 -26.39 2.91
C GLY A 72 -12.48 -26.60 1.40
N LYS A 73 -12.59 -25.53 0.60
CA LYS A 73 -12.57 -25.57 -0.87
C LYS A 73 -11.27 -24.96 -1.39
N ARG A 74 -10.98 -25.20 -2.68
CA ARG A 74 -9.88 -24.51 -3.37
C ARG A 74 -10.17 -23.01 -3.39
N LEU A 75 -9.26 -22.22 -2.83
CA LEU A 75 -9.34 -20.76 -2.86
C LEU A 75 -9.11 -20.24 -4.30
N PRO A 76 -9.75 -19.11 -4.67
CA PRO A 76 -9.48 -18.47 -5.95
C PRO A 76 -8.00 -18.05 -6.11
N ASP A 77 -7.48 -18.14 -7.33
CA ASP A 77 -6.06 -17.86 -7.61
C ASP A 77 -5.68 -16.38 -7.35
N TRP A 78 -6.65 -15.47 -7.26
CA TRP A 78 -6.41 -14.06 -6.91
C TRP A 78 -6.13 -13.84 -5.41
N VAL A 79 -6.52 -14.77 -4.53
CA VAL A 79 -6.33 -14.64 -3.07
C VAL A 79 -4.85 -14.41 -2.69
N PRO A 80 -3.89 -15.26 -3.12
CA PRO A 80 -2.49 -15.03 -2.81
C PRO A 80 -1.95 -13.74 -3.43
N VAL A 81 -2.43 -13.34 -4.62
CA VAL A 81 -2.01 -12.10 -5.29
C VAL A 81 -2.45 -10.88 -4.48
N PHE A 82 -3.71 -10.84 -4.06
CA PHE A 82 -4.26 -9.74 -3.28
C PHE A 82 -3.56 -9.59 -1.93
N LYS A 83 -3.30 -10.71 -1.26
CA LYS A 83 -2.54 -10.74 -0.01
C LYS A 83 -1.13 -10.17 -0.20
N ALA A 84 -0.42 -10.62 -1.23
CA ALA A 84 0.94 -10.14 -1.54
C ALA A 84 0.98 -8.63 -1.87
N VAL A 85 0.00 -8.12 -2.62
CA VAL A 85 -0.08 -6.69 -2.95
C VAL A 85 -0.43 -5.85 -1.72
N ALA A 86 -1.42 -6.27 -0.93
CA ALA A 86 -1.86 -5.53 0.24
C ALA A 86 -0.78 -5.44 1.31
N GLN A 87 -0.10 -6.57 1.57
CA GLN A 87 0.95 -6.69 2.59
C GLN A 87 2.35 -6.35 2.07
N SER A 88 2.46 -5.83 0.83
CA SER A 88 3.76 -5.46 0.29
C SER A 88 4.46 -4.44 1.19
N PRO A 89 5.79 -4.49 1.32
CA PRO A 89 6.52 -3.49 2.10
C PRO A 89 6.27 -2.09 1.54
N LEU A 90 6.42 -1.09 2.42
CA LEU A 90 6.39 0.31 2.00
C LEU A 90 7.56 0.57 1.05
N PRO A 91 7.38 1.47 0.05
CA PRO A 91 8.51 1.93 -0.73
C PRO A 91 9.56 2.55 0.19
N PRO A 92 10.86 2.43 -0.16
CA PRO A 92 11.91 3.08 0.59
C PRO A 92 11.60 4.57 0.72
N ARG A 93 11.88 5.14 1.89
CA ARG A 93 11.58 6.56 2.10
C ARG A 93 12.32 7.40 1.05
N PRO A 94 11.73 8.49 0.57
CA PRO A 94 12.46 9.45 -0.23
C PRO A 94 13.70 9.94 0.54
N PRO A 95 14.83 10.13 -0.14
CA PRO A 95 15.98 10.78 0.47
C PRO A 95 15.59 12.18 0.97
N THR A 96 16.09 12.55 2.13
CA THR A 96 15.94 13.92 2.64
C THR A 96 16.72 14.89 1.76
N LYS A 97 16.39 16.19 1.82
CA LYS A 97 17.15 17.23 1.10
C LYS A 97 18.65 17.18 1.43
N ARG A 98 19.00 16.85 2.68
CA ARG A 98 20.39 16.72 3.13
C ARG A 98 21.09 15.53 2.46
N GLU A 99 20.40 14.40 2.34
CA GLU A 99 20.95 13.22 1.67
C GLU A 99 21.08 13.45 0.17
N LEU A 100 20.12 14.12 -0.46
CA LEU A 100 20.23 14.52 -1.87
C LEU A 100 21.45 15.43 -2.09
N ALA A 101 21.68 16.39 -1.19
CA ALA A 101 22.85 17.27 -1.26
C ALA A 101 24.15 16.48 -1.08
N ALA A 102 24.24 15.61 -0.08
CA ALA A 102 25.42 14.78 0.16
C ALA A 102 25.71 13.81 -1.01
N MET A 103 24.67 13.26 -1.64
CA MET A 103 24.80 12.43 -2.84
C MET A 103 25.33 13.24 -4.02
N ALA A 104 24.84 14.47 -4.22
CA ALA A 104 25.31 15.36 -5.28
C ALA A 104 26.77 15.79 -5.07
N GLU A 105 27.17 16.09 -3.83
CA GLU A 105 28.56 16.41 -3.47
C GLU A 105 29.49 15.20 -3.74
N ALA A 106 29.11 14.01 -3.29
CA ALA A 106 29.89 12.79 -3.52
C ALA A 106 30.01 12.45 -5.03
N GLU A 107 29.00 12.79 -5.83
CA GLU A 107 29.03 12.60 -7.28
C GLU A 107 29.94 13.62 -7.99
N ALA A 108 29.95 14.87 -7.52
CA ALA A 108 30.87 15.89 -8.01
C ALA A 108 32.34 15.52 -7.72
N ASP A 109 32.64 15.03 -6.51
CA ASP A 109 33.98 14.57 -6.12
C ASP A 109 34.47 13.38 -6.94
N ARG A 110 33.56 12.47 -7.33
CA ARG A 110 33.91 11.36 -8.24
C ARG A 110 34.21 11.85 -9.65
N GLN A 111 33.46 12.82 -10.17
CA GLN A 111 33.69 13.35 -11.52
C GLN A 111 34.99 14.15 -11.63
N THR A 112 35.38 14.89 -10.59
CA THR A 112 36.67 15.61 -10.55
C THR A 112 37.85 14.63 -10.46
N THR A 113 37.70 13.55 -9.69
CA THR A 113 38.73 12.49 -9.60
C THR A 113 38.93 11.74 -10.93
N ILE A 114 37.86 11.50 -11.69
CA ILE A 114 37.94 10.83 -13.00
C ILE A 114 38.55 11.77 -14.07
N LYS A 115 38.21 13.06 -14.07
CA LYS A 115 38.76 14.04 -15.03
C LYS A 115 40.22 14.44 -14.74
N GLY A 116 40.70 14.28 -13.51
CA GLY A 116 42.09 14.50 -13.13
C GLY A 116 43.04 13.33 -13.46
N GLY A 117 42.51 12.24 -14.02
CA GLY A 117 43.25 11.00 -14.32
C GLY A 117 43.55 10.75 -15.80
N GLU A 118 43.19 11.65 -16.72
CA GLU A 118 43.62 11.55 -18.13
C GLU A 118 44.92 12.35 -18.35
N PRO A 119 46.03 11.68 -18.75
CA PRO A 119 47.33 12.31 -19.02
C PRO A 119 47.37 13.10 -20.34
#